data_AF-A0A1U8M0X9-F1
#
_entry.id   AF-A0A1U8M0X9-F1
#
_cell.length_a   1.000
_cell.length_b   1.000
_cell.length_c   1.000
_cell.angle_alpha   90.00
_cell.angle_beta   90.00
_cell.angle_gamma   90.00
#
_symmetry.space_group_name_H-M   'P 1'
#
loop_
_entity.id
_entity.type
_entity.pdbx_description
1 polymer ?
#
loop_
_entity_poly.entity_id
_entity_poly.type
_entity_poly.pdbx_seq_one_letter_code
_entity_poly.pdbx_strand_id
1 'polypeptide(L)'
;MRGICALFFICDLIVFITSVAVIDARSAVEINVTAVLANISDPRSREDSFVGMIDRALEKEFNDTDQNEATDPDSFNNSVAGKQAVLETVARVKTKKNETKEEKSFQLHDVFHLDDENRADDAPTLIDRNDNVFIISNPKSKYPVLQLDLRLILDLIIVIVSATCGGIAFACAGQPVITGYLLAGSIIGPGGFSFVGEMVQVETVAQFGVIFLLFALGLEFSATKLRVVRAVAVLGGLLQIFLFMCLCGITVSLCGGKASEGVFVGAFLSMSSTAVVLKFLMERNSISALHGQVTIGTLILQDCAVGLLFALLPVLGGNSGVLQGVLSMTKSLVVLITFLTILTIVSWTCVPWFLKLMISLSSQTNELYQLASVAFCLLVAWCSDKLGLSLELGSFAAGVMISTTDLGQHTLEQVEPIRNFFAALFLASIGMLSNVHFLWNHVDILLAAVILVIIIKTMVVAAVVKGFRYSNKTSILV
;
A
#
# COMPACT_ATOMS: atom_id res chain seq x y z
N MET A 1 39.53 14.63 -9.78
CA MET A 1 38.25 14.00 -10.20
C MET A 1 37.72 12.94 -9.21
N ARG A 2 38.57 12.10 -8.58
CA ARG A 2 38.11 11.11 -7.57
C ARG A 2 37.65 11.70 -6.22
N GLY A 3 38.24 12.81 -5.77
CA GLY A 3 37.85 13.45 -4.49
C GLY A 3 36.48 14.15 -4.51
N ILE A 4 36.01 14.58 -5.69
CA ILE A 4 34.71 15.25 -5.83
C ILE A 4 33.58 14.20 -5.80
N CYS A 5 33.78 13.01 -6.39
CA CYS A 5 32.81 11.91 -6.27
C CYS A 5 32.62 11.42 -4.84
N ALA A 6 33.68 11.38 -4.02
CA ALA A 6 33.56 11.02 -2.61
C ALA A 6 32.78 12.08 -1.82
N LEU A 7 32.98 13.37 -2.14
CA LEU A 7 32.28 14.47 -1.48
C LEU A 7 30.76 14.45 -1.77
N PHE A 8 30.36 14.10 -2.99
CA PHE A 8 28.94 13.99 -3.36
C PHE A 8 28.27 12.76 -2.76
N PHE A 9 28.96 11.61 -2.71
CA PHE A 9 28.44 10.40 -2.04
C PHE A 9 28.27 10.62 -0.53
N ILE A 10 29.18 11.40 0.09
CA ILE A 10 29.07 11.83 1.49
C ILE A 10 27.90 12.81 1.67
N CYS A 11 27.65 13.71 0.72
CA CYS A 11 26.48 14.60 0.77
C CYS A 11 25.15 13.85 0.68
N ASP A 12 25.00 12.89 -0.24
CA ASP A 12 23.78 12.08 -0.36
C ASP A 12 23.58 11.19 0.89
N LEU A 13 24.67 10.67 1.47
CA LEU A 13 24.63 9.94 2.74
C LEU A 13 24.25 10.86 3.92
N ILE A 14 24.71 12.11 3.95
CA ILE A 14 24.35 13.10 4.97
C ILE A 14 22.88 13.52 4.82
N VAL A 15 22.35 13.67 3.61
CA VAL A 15 20.92 13.95 3.37
C VAL A 15 20.07 12.75 3.80
N PHE A 16 20.53 11.53 3.58
CA PHE A 16 19.88 10.31 4.05
C PHE A 16 19.88 10.23 5.59
N ILE A 17 21.02 10.50 6.24
CA ILE A 17 21.16 10.47 7.70
C ILE A 17 20.38 11.61 8.38
N THR A 18 20.39 12.82 7.83
CA THR A 18 19.60 13.95 8.38
C THR A 18 18.11 13.71 8.24
N SER A 19 17.66 13.06 7.16
CA SER A 19 16.27 12.62 7.01
C SER A 19 15.86 11.55 8.03
N VAL A 20 16.78 10.64 8.39
CA VAL A 20 16.58 9.64 9.45
C VAL A 20 16.59 10.27 10.86
N ALA A 21 17.45 11.27 11.11
CA ALA A 21 17.52 11.95 12.40
C ALA A 21 16.27 12.80 12.72
N VAL A 22 15.63 13.37 11.70
CA VAL A 22 14.35 14.11 11.87
C VAL A 22 13.18 13.18 12.22
N ILE A 23 13.27 11.89 11.87
CA ILE A 23 12.26 10.87 12.21
C ILE A 23 12.34 10.48 13.69
N ASP A 24 13.56 10.38 14.25
CA ASP A 24 13.76 10.00 15.66
C ASP A 24 13.30 11.10 16.64
N ALA A 25 13.51 12.37 16.27
CA ALA A 25 13.06 13.52 17.07
C ALA A 25 11.53 13.62 17.21
N ARG A 26 10.76 13.01 16.28
CA ARG A 26 9.29 13.01 16.34
C ARG A 26 8.72 11.89 17.22
N SER A 27 9.42 10.75 17.30
CA SER A 27 9.11 9.63 18.19
C SER A 27 9.35 9.98 19.66
N ALA A 28 10.45 10.68 19.96
CA ALA A 28 10.81 11.05 21.33
C ALA A 28 9.82 12.03 22.00
N VAL A 29 9.11 12.85 21.22
CA VAL A 29 8.11 13.81 21.74
C VAL A 29 6.80 13.11 22.14
N GLU A 30 6.46 11.98 21.51
CA GLU A 30 5.22 11.24 21.77
C GLU A 30 5.30 10.39 23.06
N ILE A 31 6.51 9.90 23.39
CA ILE A 31 6.79 9.09 24.60
C ILE A 31 6.74 9.94 25.89
N ASN A 32 7.10 11.22 25.81
CA ASN A 32 7.15 12.09 27.00
C ASN A 32 5.75 12.54 27.46
N VAL A 33 4.74 12.47 26.59
CA VAL A 33 3.34 12.83 26.93
C VAL A 33 2.62 11.68 27.64
N THR A 34 2.96 10.43 27.36
CA THR A 34 2.42 9.24 28.03
C THR A 34 2.99 9.03 29.43
N ALA A 35 4.24 9.42 29.68
CA ALA A 35 4.86 9.33 31.01
C ALA A 35 4.26 10.29 32.05
N VAL A 36 3.71 11.44 31.61
CA VAL A 36 3.12 12.44 32.51
C VAL A 36 1.72 12.03 33.00
N LEU A 37 1.03 11.13 32.29
CA LEU A 37 -0.32 10.66 32.67
C LEU A 37 -0.31 9.52 33.72
N ALA A 38 0.82 8.84 33.95
CA ALA A 38 0.92 7.70 34.87
C ALA A 38 1.16 8.08 36.34
N ASN A 39 1.46 9.35 36.64
CA ASN A 39 1.91 9.77 37.98
C ASN A 39 0.77 10.21 38.92
N ILE A 40 -0.48 9.83 38.63
CA ILE A 40 -1.68 10.14 39.44
C ILE A 40 -2.34 8.85 39.92
N SER A 41 -1.72 8.14 40.86
CA SER A 41 -2.41 7.12 41.69
C SER A 41 -1.69 6.91 43.03
N ASP A 42 -2.40 7.13 44.13
CA ASP A 42 -1.94 7.26 45.52
C ASP A 42 -1.55 5.88 46.17
N PRO A 43 -0.46 5.73 46.94
CA PRO A 43 0.04 4.43 47.43
C PRO A 43 -0.63 3.87 48.70
N ARG A 44 -1.56 4.59 49.35
CA ARG A 44 -1.96 4.30 50.75
C ARG A 44 -3.04 3.22 50.96
N SER A 45 -3.56 2.57 49.93
CA SER A 45 -4.67 1.60 50.07
C SER A 45 -4.25 0.12 50.07
N ARG A 46 -2.95 -0.18 50.04
CA ARG A 46 -2.45 -1.54 49.77
C ARG A 46 -2.07 -2.36 51.02
N GLU A 47 -1.94 -1.72 52.19
CA GLU A 47 -1.46 -2.37 53.43
C GLU A 47 -2.53 -3.20 54.15
N ASP A 48 -3.82 -2.88 53.99
CA ASP A 48 -4.94 -3.61 54.62
C ASP A 48 -5.59 -4.66 53.70
N SER A 49 -4.99 -4.91 52.54
CA SER A 49 -5.53 -5.81 51.52
C SER A 49 -5.11 -7.27 51.75
N PHE A 50 -6.02 -8.18 51.42
CA PHE A 50 -5.85 -9.65 51.40
C PHE A 50 -4.54 -10.11 50.72
N VAL A 51 -4.03 -9.31 49.78
CA VAL A 51 -2.76 -9.52 49.07
C VAL A 51 -1.56 -9.44 50.02
N GLY A 52 -1.54 -8.50 50.98
CA GLY A 52 -0.45 -8.37 51.96
C GLY A 52 -0.46 -9.43 53.07
N MET A 53 -1.54 -10.19 53.22
CA MET A 53 -1.57 -11.37 54.09
C MET A 53 -1.00 -12.60 53.40
N ILE A 54 -1.19 -12.73 52.07
CA ILE A 54 -0.68 -13.85 51.27
C ILE A 54 0.84 -13.75 51.10
N ASP A 55 1.39 -12.54 50.86
CA ASP A 55 2.85 -12.34 50.74
C ASP A 55 3.61 -12.77 52.01
N ARG A 56 3.09 -12.44 53.20
CA ARG A 56 3.70 -12.86 54.47
C ARG A 56 3.63 -14.36 54.73
N ALA A 57 2.59 -15.02 54.23
CA ALA A 57 2.47 -16.48 54.37
C ALA A 57 3.46 -17.21 53.44
N LEU A 58 3.70 -16.66 52.25
CA LEU A 58 4.66 -17.20 51.28
C LEU A 58 6.11 -16.99 51.75
N GLU A 59 6.46 -15.81 52.25
CA GLU A 59 7.83 -15.52 52.70
C GLU A 59 8.27 -16.33 53.92
N LYS A 60 7.30 -16.87 54.69
CA LYS A 60 7.56 -17.75 55.82
C LYS A 60 7.79 -19.22 55.41
N GLU A 61 7.22 -19.67 54.30
CA GLU A 61 7.35 -21.04 53.79
C GLU A 61 8.64 -21.24 52.96
N PHE A 62 9.11 -20.20 52.27
CA PHE A 62 10.22 -20.32 51.32
C PHE A 62 11.63 -20.04 51.89
N ASN A 63 11.76 -19.71 53.17
CA ASN A 63 13.07 -19.34 53.76
C ASN A 63 13.79 -20.49 54.49
N ASP A 64 13.14 -21.65 54.68
CA ASP A 64 13.69 -22.76 55.47
C ASP A 64 14.41 -23.85 54.63
N THR A 65 14.70 -23.60 53.35
CA THR A 65 15.44 -24.57 52.52
C THR A 65 16.62 -23.90 51.79
N ASP A 66 17.81 -24.48 52.00
CA ASP A 66 19.08 -24.27 51.30
C ASP A 66 20.07 -23.22 51.85
N GLN A 67 20.73 -23.61 52.95
CA GLN A 67 22.17 -23.35 53.09
C GLN A 67 22.96 -24.52 52.50
N ASN A 68 23.92 -24.18 51.62
CA ASN A 68 24.98 -24.99 51.00
C ASN A 68 24.65 -25.70 49.68
N GLU A 69 25.15 -25.17 48.56
CA GLU A 69 26.15 -25.86 47.71
C GLU A 69 26.73 -24.91 46.63
N ALA A 70 27.86 -25.33 46.07
CA ALA A 70 28.94 -24.49 45.53
C ALA A 70 28.76 -23.92 44.10
N THR A 71 29.64 -22.96 43.80
CA THR A 71 29.63 -21.99 42.69
C THR A 71 30.08 -22.58 41.34
N ASP A 72 29.16 -22.66 40.36
CA ASP A 72 29.46 -22.86 38.93
C ASP A 72 29.23 -21.55 38.12
N PRO A 73 30.18 -21.13 37.26
CA PRO A 73 30.09 -19.87 36.51
C PRO A 73 29.02 -19.87 35.40
N ASP A 74 28.54 -21.05 34.98
CA ASP A 74 27.43 -21.22 34.03
C ASP A 74 26.07 -21.49 34.71
N SER A 75 25.98 -21.33 36.04
CA SER A 75 24.70 -21.45 36.72
C SER A 75 23.75 -20.30 36.34
N PHE A 76 22.47 -20.64 36.17
CA PHE A 76 21.38 -19.74 35.75
C PHE A 76 21.38 -18.40 36.50
N ASN A 77 21.80 -18.39 37.77
CA ASN A 77 21.90 -17.20 38.61
C ASN A 77 22.85 -16.12 38.07
N ASN A 78 23.99 -16.50 37.48
CA ASN A 78 24.97 -15.51 36.99
C ASN A 78 24.59 -14.89 35.64
N SER A 79 23.81 -15.60 34.81
CA SER A 79 23.35 -15.07 33.52
C SER A 79 22.21 -14.06 33.68
N VAL A 80 21.43 -14.20 34.76
CA VAL A 80 20.24 -13.39 35.06
C VAL A 80 20.57 -12.19 35.96
N ALA A 81 21.58 -12.29 36.85
CA ALA A 81 21.93 -11.18 37.77
C ALA A 81 22.51 -9.92 37.08
N GLY A 82 23.11 -10.06 35.89
CA GLY A 82 23.75 -8.95 35.16
C GLY A 82 22.82 -8.12 34.27
N LYS A 83 21.58 -8.56 34.06
CA LYS A 83 20.57 -7.87 33.25
C LYS A 83 19.29 -7.85 34.07
N GLN A 84 18.68 -6.68 34.32
CA GLN A 84 17.40 -6.55 35.03
C GLN A 84 16.34 -7.50 34.45
N ALA A 85 16.24 -8.70 35.01
CA ALA A 85 15.38 -9.75 34.52
C ALA A 85 14.30 -9.99 35.56
N VAL A 86 13.05 -9.96 35.12
CA VAL A 86 11.90 -10.28 35.94
C VAL A 86 11.71 -11.80 35.84
N LEU A 87 11.75 -12.48 36.98
CA LEU A 87 11.49 -13.92 37.05
C LEU A 87 9.96 -14.12 37.07
N GLU A 88 9.42 -14.75 36.04
CA GLU A 88 8.00 -15.10 35.94
C GLU A 88 7.80 -16.62 35.98
N THR A 89 6.79 -17.08 36.73
CA THR A 89 6.48 -18.50 36.87
C THR A 89 5.62 -18.95 35.70
N VAL A 90 6.16 -19.78 34.81
CA VAL A 90 5.46 -20.30 33.63
C VAL A 90 5.09 -21.78 33.78
N ALA A 91 3.84 -22.12 33.45
CA ALA A 91 3.38 -23.51 33.42
C ALA A 91 3.65 -24.13 32.03
N ARG A 92 4.30 -25.30 32.00
CA ARG A 92 4.52 -26.06 30.75
C ARG A 92 3.41 -27.08 30.56
N VAL A 93 2.62 -26.90 29.50
CA VAL A 93 1.55 -27.85 29.13
C VAL A 93 2.03 -28.77 28.01
N LYS A 94 1.80 -30.08 28.15
CA LYS A 94 2.02 -31.08 27.08
C LYS A 94 0.68 -31.76 26.77
N THR A 95 0.27 -31.75 25.52
CA THR A 95 -0.90 -32.46 25.00
C THR A 95 -0.64 -33.97 25.03
N LYS A 96 -1.45 -34.75 25.77
CA LYS A 96 -1.42 -36.22 25.71
C LYS A 96 -2.32 -36.70 24.56
N LYS A 97 -1.73 -37.35 23.56
CA LYS A 97 -2.44 -37.95 22.43
C LYS A 97 -3.19 -39.22 22.90
N ASN A 98 -4.51 -39.24 22.80
CA ASN A 98 -5.29 -40.48 22.91
C ASN A 98 -5.32 -41.14 21.53
N GLU A 99 -4.80 -42.36 21.44
CA GLU A 99 -4.85 -43.16 20.21
C GLU A 99 -6.28 -43.65 19.94
N THR A 100 -6.91 -43.16 18.88
CA THR A 100 -8.00 -43.87 18.20
C THR A 100 -7.78 -43.73 16.70
N LYS A 101 -7.38 -44.83 16.05
CA LYS A 101 -7.30 -44.96 14.59
C LYS A 101 -8.72 -45.03 14.03
N GLU A 102 -9.13 -44.01 13.29
CA GLU A 102 -10.19 -44.15 12.29
C GLU A 102 -9.58 -43.89 10.91
N GLU A 103 -9.69 -44.89 10.02
CA GLU A 103 -9.30 -44.79 8.62
C GLU A 103 -10.28 -43.85 7.89
N LYS A 104 -9.78 -42.72 7.37
CA LYS A 104 -10.53 -41.90 6.40
C LYS A 104 -10.09 -42.25 4.98
N SER A 105 -11.09 -42.44 4.12
CA SER A 105 -10.98 -42.80 2.71
C SER A 105 -10.32 -41.70 1.87
N PHE A 106 -9.36 -42.07 1.03
CA PHE A 106 -8.65 -41.20 0.10
C PHE A 106 -9.59 -40.37 -0.80
N GLN A 107 -9.49 -39.04 -0.70
CA GLN A 107 -10.00 -38.10 -1.71
C GLN A 107 -8.83 -37.37 -2.38
N LEU A 108 -8.96 -37.09 -3.68
CA LEU A 108 -7.94 -36.41 -4.51
C LEU A 108 -7.57 -35.00 -4.00
N HIS A 109 -8.35 -34.45 -3.07
CA HIS A 109 -8.09 -33.16 -2.43
C HIS A 109 -6.95 -33.20 -1.39
N ASP A 110 -6.60 -34.38 -0.86
CA ASP A 110 -5.52 -34.57 0.12
C ASP A 110 -4.11 -34.58 -0.50
N VAL A 111 -4.01 -34.72 -1.83
CA VAL A 111 -2.70 -34.78 -2.53
C VAL A 111 -1.98 -33.43 -2.52
N PHE A 112 -2.71 -32.32 -2.33
CA PHE A 112 -2.16 -30.96 -2.31
C PHE A 112 -2.04 -30.35 -0.91
N HIS A 113 -2.42 -31.08 0.15
CA HIS A 113 -2.32 -30.67 1.55
C HIS A 113 -1.43 -31.63 2.35
N LEU A 114 -0.19 -31.83 1.88
CA LEU A 114 0.82 -32.59 2.62
C LEU A 114 1.80 -31.60 3.29
N ASP A 115 1.45 -31.08 4.48
CA ASP A 115 2.45 -30.97 5.59
C ASP A 115 1.98 -30.29 6.90
N ASP A 116 0.78 -29.70 7.04
CA ASP A 116 0.52 -28.85 8.23
C ASP A 116 -0.22 -29.50 9.41
N GLU A 117 -1.06 -30.52 9.23
CA GLU A 117 -1.96 -30.94 10.32
C GLU A 117 -1.33 -31.84 11.41
N ASN A 118 -0.14 -32.41 11.21
CA ASN A 118 0.45 -33.33 12.18
C ASN A 118 1.64 -32.78 12.96
N ARG A 119 2.03 -31.51 12.76
CA ARG A 119 3.32 -30.99 13.24
C ARG A 119 3.23 -29.80 14.19
N ALA A 120 2.09 -29.11 14.23
CA ALA A 120 1.82 -28.01 15.17
C ALA A 120 1.43 -28.46 16.58
N ASP A 121 0.85 -29.67 16.73
CA ASP A 121 0.20 -30.10 17.98
C ASP A 121 1.15 -30.61 19.09
N ASP A 122 2.45 -30.74 18.80
CA ASP A 122 3.45 -31.29 19.75
C ASP A 122 4.42 -30.24 20.32
N ALA A 123 4.25 -28.95 19.99
CA ALA A 123 5.09 -27.89 20.54
C ALA A 123 4.65 -27.55 21.98
N PRO A 124 5.52 -27.70 23.01
CA PRO A 124 5.14 -27.36 24.38
C PRO A 124 4.84 -25.86 24.49
N THR A 125 3.62 -25.53 24.90
CA THR A 125 3.20 -24.16 25.16
C THR A 125 3.49 -23.78 26.61
N LEU A 126 3.96 -22.56 26.80
CA LEU A 126 4.15 -21.94 28.10
C LEU A 126 3.04 -20.92 28.30
N ILE A 127 2.40 -20.95 29.46
CA ILE A 127 1.38 -19.97 29.84
C ILE A 127 1.92 -19.20 31.05
N ASP A 128 1.92 -17.88 30.94
CA ASP A 128 2.28 -16.97 32.03
C ASP A 128 1.04 -16.64 32.89
N ARG A 129 1.26 -16.07 34.08
CA ARG A 129 0.25 -15.63 35.05
C ARG A 129 -0.81 -14.69 34.47
N ASN A 130 -0.48 -13.94 33.42
CA ASN A 130 -1.40 -13.04 32.75
C ASN A 130 -2.17 -13.71 31.58
N ASP A 131 -2.20 -15.06 31.52
CA ASP A 131 -2.81 -15.87 30.45
C ASP A 131 -2.20 -15.66 29.05
N ASN A 132 -0.98 -15.13 28.99
CA ASN A 132 -0.24 -15.02 27.74
C ASN A 132 0.33 -16.39 27.35
N VAL A 133 0.05 -16.84 26.12
CA VAL A 133 0.50 -18.12 25.58
C VAL A 133 1.73 -17.94 24.71
N PHE A 134 2.83 -18.58 25.09
CA PHE A 134 4.09 -18.56 24.37
C PHE A 134 4.39 -19.96 23.80
N ILE A 135 4.63 -20.03 22.49
CA ILE A 135 5.03 -21.27 21.81
C ILE A 135 6.55 -21.25 21.68
N ILE A 136 7.24 -22.24 22.24
CA ILE A 136 8.70 -22.34 22.07
C ILE A 136 8.97 -22.69 20.61
N SER A 137 9.61 -21.78 19.87
CA SER A 137 10.06 -22.05 18.51
C SER A 137 11.00 -23.27 18.52
N ASN A 138 10.69 -24.22 17.65
CA ASN A 138 11.31 -25.55 17.59
C ASN A 138 12.85 -25.48 17.65
N PRO A 139 13.53 -26.04 18.68
CA PRO A 139 14.98 -25.95 18.81
C PRO A 139 15.75 -26.86 17.83
N LYS A 140 15.09 -27.61 16.94
CA LYS A 140 15.75 -28.60 16.07
C LYS A 140 16.26 -28.10 14.71
N SER A 141 16.06 -26.85 14.29
CA SER A 141 16.70 -26.37 13.05
C SER A 141 18.00 -25.63 13.36
N LYS A 142 19.13 -26.35 13.32
CA LYS A 142 20.49 -25.79 13.43
C LYS A 142 20.87 -24.86 12.26
N TYR A 143 19.98 -24.71 11.28
CA TYR A 143 20.12 -23.88 10.09
C TYR A 143 18.78 -23.19 9.83
N PRO A 144 18.76 -21.92 9.35
CA PRO A 144 17.54 -21.33 8.83
C PRO A 144 17.08 -22.17 7.64
N VAL A 145 16.00 -22.93 7.80
CA VAL A 145 15.36 -23.63 6.69
C VAL A 145 14.59 -22.55 5.92
N LEU A 146 14.95 -22.28 4.66
CA LEU A 146 14.16 -21.44 3.76
C LEU A 146 12.78 -22.11 3.61
N GLN A 147 11.78 -21.65 4.37
CA GLN A 147 10.38 -21.94 4.06
C GLN A 147 10.06 -21.16 2.79
N LEU A 148 10.19 -21.85 1.64
CA LEU A 148 9.75 -21.30 0.38
C LEU A 148 8.22 -21.26 0.41
N ASP A 149 7.65 -20.07 0.27
CA ASP A 149 6.20 -19.91 0.15
C ASP A 149 5.76 -20.38 -1.24
N LEU A 150 5.72 -21.70 -1.41
CA LEU A 150 5.31 -22.35 -2.67
C LEU A 150 3.89 -21.97 -3.06
N ARG A 151 3.07 -21.56 -2.08
CA ARG A 151 1.70 -21.14 -2.29
C ARG A 151 1.64 -19.79 -3.00
N LEU A 152 2.40 -18.80 -2.55
CA LEU A 152 2.50 -17.51 -3.24
C LEU A 152 2.97 -17.67 -4.70
N ILE A 153 3.96 -18.53 -4.94
CA ILE A 153 4.48 -18.77 -6.30
C ILE A 153 3.38 -19.38 -7.18
N LEU A 154 2.67 -20.38 -6.67
CA LEU A 154 1.57 -21.02 -7.38
C LEU A 154 0.43 -20.04 -7.67
N ASP A 155 0.04 -19.22 -6.69
CA ASP A 155 -0.98 -18.19 -6.84
C ASP A 155 -0.60 -17.17 -7.92
N LEU A 156 0.66 -16.72 -7.95
CA LEU A 156 1.16 -15.83 -8.99
C LEU A 156 1.13 -16.49 -10.38
N ILE A 157 1.52 -17.77 -10.49
CA ILE A 157 1.45 -18.53 -11.74
C ILE A 157 0.00 -18.59 -12.24
N ILE A 158 -0.93 -18.95 -11.36
CA ILE A 158 -2.36 -19.05 -11.68
C ILE A 158 -2.90 -17.71 -12.18
N VAL A 159 -2.57 -16.60 -11.50
CA VAL A 159 -2.99 -15.26 -11.90
C VAL A 159 -2.40 -14.85 -13.26
N ILE A 160 -1.12 -15.12 -13.51
CA ILE A 160 -0.48 -14.76 -14.79
C ILE A 160 -1.05 -15.59 -15.95
N VAL A 161 -1.20 -16.90 -15.76
CA VAL A 161 -1.73 -17.80 -16.79
C VAL A 161 -3.18 -17.45 -17.10
N SER A 162 -4.02 -17.23 -16.08
CA SER A 162 -5.42 -16.83 -16.27
C SER A 162 -5.53 -15.46 -16.94
N ALA A 163 -4.76 -14.46 -16.50
CA ALA A 163 -4.71 -13.15 -17.15
C ALA A 163 -4.29 -13.27 -18.63
N THR A 164 -3.30 -14.10 -18.94
CA THR A 164 -2.87 -14.35 -20.32
C THR A 164 -3.99 -14.98 -21.15
N CYS A 165 -4.65 -16.01 -20.63
CA CYS A 165 -5.78 -16.66 -21.29
C CYS A 165 -6.95 -15.68 -21.52
N GLY A 166 -7.32 -14.90 -20.50
CA GLY A 166 -8.38 -13.90 -20.60
C GLY A 166 -8.04 -12.77 -21.57
N GLY A 167 -6.80 -12.30 -21.55
CA GLY A 167 -6.28 -11.30 -22.48
C GLY A 167 -6.33 -11.78 -23.93
N ILE A 168 -5.88 -13.02 -24.20
CA ILE A 168 -5.96 -13.64 -25.54
C ILE A 168 -7.41 -13.76 -25.99
N ALA A 169 -8.31 -14.25 -25.13
CA ALA A 169 -9.72 -14.40 -25.46
C ALA A 169 -10.37 -13.07 -25.86
N PHE A 170 -10.10 -11.99 -25.10
CA PHE A 170 -10.62 -10.66 -25.41
C PHE A 170 -9.97 -10.05 -26.64
N ALA A 171 -8.66 -10.26 -26.85
CA ALA A 171 -7.98 -9.84 -28.06
C ALA A 171 -8.57 -10.52 -29.31
N CYS A 172 -8.86 -11.82 -29.25
CA CYS A 172 -9.54 -12.57 -30.32
C CYS A 172 -10.97 -12.06 -30.56
N ALA A 173 -11.67 -11.59 -29.53
CA ALA A 173 -12.99 -10.97 -29.64
C ALA A 173 -12.96 -9.51 -30.12
N GLY A 174 -11.79 -8.93 -30.39
CA GLY A 174 -11.63 -7.53 -30.78
C GLY A 174 -11.89 -6.53 -29.65
N GLN A 175 -11.84 -6.97 -28.40
CA GLN A 175 -12.03 -6.15 -27.20
C GLN A 175 -10.68 -5.76 -26.56
N PRO A 176 -10.63 -4.68 -25.75
CA PRO A 176 -9.42 -4.29 -25.02
C PRO A 176 -8.90 -5.41 -24.11
N VAL A 177 -7.59 -5.63 -24.11
CA VAL A 177 -6.95 -6.75 -23.40
C VAL A 177 -7.09 -6.58 -21.88
N ILE A 178 -7.11 -5.34 -21.41
CA ILE A 178 -7.36 -4.96 -20.01
C ILE A 178 -8.66 -5.57 -19.44
N THR A 179 -9.72 -5.65 -20.23
CA THR A 179 -10.99 -6.24 -19.79
C THR A 179 -10.85 -7.75 -19.59
N GLY A 180 -10.01 -8.40 -20.40
CA GLY A 180 -9.66 -9.80 -20.25
C GLY A 180 -8.89 -10.08 -18.97
N TYR A 181 -7.93 -9.22 -18.60
CA TYR A 181 -7.18 -9.36 -17.33
C TYR A 181 -8.11 -9.24 -16.11
N LEU A 182 -8.97 -8.23 -16.08
CA LEU A 182 -9.94 -8.02 -15.01
C LEU A 182 -10.93 -9.19 -14.88
N LEU A 183 -11.49 -9.66 -16.00
CA LEU A 183 -12.44 -10.78 -15.98
C LEU A 183 -11.78 -12.09 -15.55
N ALA A 184 -10.57 -12.37 -16.05
CA ALA A 184 -9.80 -13.55 -15.63
C ALA A 184 -9.53 -13.55 -14.12
N GLY A 185 -9.14 -12.38 -13.58
CA GLY A 185 -9.00 -12.17 -12.14
C GLY A 185 -10.28 -12.47 -11.36
N SER A 186 -11.42 -11.93 -11.83
CA SER A 186 -12.71 -12.16 -11.16
C SER A 186 -13.16 -13.61 -11.18
N ILE A 187 -12.84 -14.35 -12.25
CA ILE A 187 -13.13 -15.78 -12.35
C ILE A 187 -12.23 -16.59 -11.42
N ILE A 188 -10.95 -16.23 -11.29
CA ILE A 188 -9.98 -17.02 -10.51
C ILE A 188 -9.98 -16.70 -9.01
N GLY A 189 -10.43 -15.50 -8.65
CA GLY A 189 -10.55 -15.03 -7.28
C GLY A 189 -11.55 -15.84 -6.44
N PRO A 190 -11.64 -15.56 -5.13
CA PRO A 190 -12.52 -16.26 -4.20
C PRO A 190 -14.02 -16.12 -4.54
N GLY A 191 -14.38 -15.10 -5.32
CA GLY A 191 -15.74 -14.92 -5.82
C GLY A 191 -16.13 -15.87 -6.95
N GLY A 192 -15.16 -16.54 -7.58
CA GLY A 192 -15.35 -17.46 -8.71
C GLY A 192 -14.94 -18.88 -8.35
N PHE A 193 -13.78 -19.34 -8.84
CA PHE A 193 -13.26 -20.69 -8.58
C PHE A 193 -12.40 -20.83 -7.32
N SER A 194 -12.03 -19.72 -6.67
CA SER A 194 -11.23 -19.72 -5.44
C SER A 194 -9.89 -20.47 -5.55
N PHE A 195 -9.20 -20.33 -6.69
CA PHE A 195 -7.91 -21.00 -6.89
C PHE A 195 -6.74 -20.29 -6.18
N VAL A 196 -6.91 -19.02 -5.80
CA VAL A 196 -5.89 -18.21 -5.13
C VAL A 196 -6.15 -18.22 -3.62
N GLY A 197 -5.17 -18.69 -2.85
CA GLY A 197 -5.27 -18.78 -1.40
C GLY A 197 -4.77 -17.53 -0.66
N GLU A 198 -3.79 -16.84 -1.22
CA GLU A 198 -3.01 -15.77 -0.59
C GLU A 198 -3.24 -14.41 -1.28
N MET A 199 -4.47 -13.91 -1.20
CA MET A 199 -4.86 -12.67 -1.90
C MET A 199 -4.02 -11.46 -1.49
N VAL A 200 -3.70 -11.31 -0.20
CA VAL A 200 -2.98 -10.14 0.32
C VAL A 200 -1.55 -10.10 -0.23
N GLN A 201 -0.86 -11.24 -0.26
CA GLN A 201 0.48 -11.32 -0.84
C GLN A 201 0.45 -11.02 -2.35
N VAL A 202 -0.50 -11.61 -3.10
CA VAL A 202 -0.63 -11.34 -4.54
C VAL A 202 -0.94 -9.87 -4.80
N GLU A 203 -1.84 -9.25 -4.03
CA GLU A 203 -2.16 -7.83 -4.14
C GLU A 203 -0.94 -6.94 -3.87
N THR A 204 -0.15 -7.29 -2.85
CA THR A 204 1.08 -6.56 -2.52
C THR A 204 2.09 -6.59 -3.69
N VAL A 205 2.26 -7.74 -4.34
CA VAL A 205 3.10 -7.86 -5.55
C VAL A 205 2.48 -7.09 -6.73
N ALA A 206 1.16 -7.13 -6.83
CA ALA A 206 0.43 -6.47 -7.90
C ALA A 206 0.44 -4.93 -7.80
N GLN A 207 0.63 -4.35 -6.61
CA GLN A 207 0.78 -2.90 -6.40
C GLN A 207 1.95 -2.30 -7.19
N PHE A 208 3.03 -3.06 -7.41
CA PHE A 208 4.12 -2.64 -8.30
C PHE A 208 3.63 -2.35 -9.72
N GLY A 209 2.53 -2.95 -10.15
CA GLY A 209 1.89 -2.67 -11.43
C GLY A 209 1.42 -1.24 -11.58
N VAL A 210 0.80 -0.65 -10.56
CA VAL A 210 0.38 0.75 -10.60
C VAL A 210 1.60 1.66 -10.60
N ILE A 211 2.59 1.36 -9.75
CA ILE A 211 3.84 2.11 -9.64
C ILE A 211 4.53 2.20 -11.01
N PHE A 212 4.76 1.06 -11.68
CA PHE A 212 5.44 1.06 -12.97
C PHE A 212 4.58 1.60 -14.11
N LEU A 213 3.26 1.44 -14.05
CA LEU A 213 2.33 2.02 -15.00
C LEU A 213 2.34 3.55 -14.97
N LEU A 214 2.30 4.13 -13.77
CA LEU A 214 2.35 5.58 -13.58
C LEU A 214 3.74 6.16 -13.82
N PHE A 215 4.79 5.42 -13.48
CA PHE A 215 6.15 5.80 -13.84
C PHE A 215 6.35 5.91 -15.34
N ALA A 216 5.93 4.88 -16.10
CA ALA A 216 6.00 4.91 -17.55
C ALA A 216 5.14 6.02 -18.16
N LEU A 217 3.97 6.31 -17.58
CA LEU A 217 3.18 7.47 -17.96
C LEU A 217 3.96 8.78 -17.73
N GLY A 218 4.60 8.93 -16.58
CA GLY A 218 5.44 10.11 -16.30
C GLY A 218 6.57 10.26 -17.33
N LEU A 219 7.16 9.16 -17.79
CA LEU A 219 8.18 9.15 -18.84
C LEU A 219 7.64 9.58 -20.21
N GLU A 220 6.46 9.08 -20.58
CA GLU A 220 5.83 9.35 -21.89
C GLU A 220 5.23 10.76 -21.96
N PHE A 221 4.73 11.26 -20.82
CA PHE A 221 4.04 12.53 -20.72
C PHE A 221 5.01 13.66 -20.35
N SER A 222 5.57 14.33 -21.36
CA SER A 222 6.43 15.50 -21.11
C SER A 222 5.71 16.56 -20.26
N ALA A 223 6.39 17.10 -19.25
CA ALA A 223 5.92 18.23 -18.45
C ALA A 223 5.46 19.44 -19.30
N THR A 224 5.99 19.55 -20.53
CA THR A 224 5.59 20.56 -21.51
C THR A 224 4.15 20.37 -22.00
N LYS A 225 3.73 19.13 -22.27
CA LYS A 225 2.36 18.78 -22.70
C LYS A 225 1.36 19.04 -21.58
N LEU A 226 1.70 18.67 -20.34
CA LEU A 226 0.83 18.93 -19.17
C LEU A 226 0.62 20.43 -18.93
N ARG A 227 1.63 21.26 -19.21
CA ARG A 227 1.52 22.72 -19.06
C ARG A 227 0.46 23.32 -19.98
N VAL A 228 0.27 22.77 -21.18
CA VAL A 228 -0.74 23.24 -22.16
C VAL A 228 -2.15 23.04 -21.62
N VAL A 229 -2.43 21.89 -21.01
CA VAL A 229 -3.76 21.54 -20.50
C VAL A 229 -3.96 21.87 -19.02
N ARG A 230 -2.97 22.50 -18.35
CA ARG A 230 -2.96 22.67 -16.88
C ARG A 230 -4.21 23.35 -16.33
N ALA A 231 -4.75 24.34 -17.06
CA ALA A 231 -5.90 25.09 -16.59
C ALA A 231 -7.12 24.17 -16.46
N VAL A 232 -7.39 23.35 -17.48
CA VAL A 232 -8.52 22.41 -17.49
C VAL A 232 -8.22 21.21 -16.60
N ALA A 233 -7.00 20.69 -16.64
CA ALA A 233 -6.58 19.57 -15.79
C ALA A 233 -6.76 19.93 -14.31
N VAL A 234 -6.18 21.06 -13.86
CA VAL A 234 -6.19 21.48 -12.45
C VAL A 234 -7.53 22.09 -12.04
N LEU A 235 -7.94 23.18 -12.68
CA LEU A 235 -9.16 23.87 -12.25
C LEU A 235 -10.42 23.05 -12.60
N GLY A 236 -10.41 22.37 -13.75
CA GLY A 236 -11.50 21.46 -14.12
C GLY A 236 -11.58 20.22 -13.24
N GLY A 237 -10.45 19.57 -12.91
CA GLY A 237 -10.45 18.44 -11.99
C GLY A 237 -10.95 18.80 -10.58
N LEU A 238 -10.51 19.94 -10.02
CA LEU A 238 -11.02 20.43 -8.73
C LEU A 238 -12.51 20.77 -8.81
N LEU A 239 -12.94 21.39 -9.90
CA LEU A 239 -14.34 21.73 -10.12
C LEU A 239 -15.21 20.47 -10.27
N GLN A 240 -14.72 19.41 -10.91
CA GLN A 240 -15.41 18.12 -11.00
C GLN A 240 -15.64 17.51 -9.62
N ILE A 241 -14.58 17.43 -8.80
CA ILE A 241 -14.67 16.90 -7.42
C ILE A 241 -15.67 17.72 -6.61
N PHE A 242 -15.58 19.04 -6.70
CA PHE A 242 -16.50 19.94 -6.01
C PHE A 242 -17.96 19.77 -6.46
N LEU A 243 -18.22 19.71 -7.77
CA LEU A 243 -19.57 19.54 -8.30
C LEU A 243 -20.18 18.21 -7.90
N PHE A 244 -19.40 17.12 -7.90
CA PHE A 244 -19.86 15.82 -7.44
C PHE A 244 -20.19 15.81 -5.95
N MET A 245 -19.33 16.39 -5.11
CA MET A 245 -19.59 16.58 -3.68
C MET A 245 -20.89 17.35 -3.44
N CYS A 246 -21.11 18.45 -4.16
CA CYS A 246 -22.34 19.24 -4.04
C CYS A 246 -23.56 18.46 -4.54
N LEU A 247 -23.47 17.82 -5.70
CA LEU A 247 -24.58 17.09 -6.31
C LEU A 247 -25.06 15.96 -5.40
N CYS A 248 -24.15 15.10 -4.93
CA CYS A 248 -24.47 14.03 -4.00
C CYS A 248 -24.92 14.56 -2.62
N GLY A 249 -24.30 15.63 -2.11
CA GLY A 249 -24.71 16.28 -0.87
C GLY A 249 -26.14 16.82 -0.90
N ILE A 250 -26.53 17.47 -2.00
CA ILE A 250 -27.89 17.96 -2.23
C ILE A 250 -28.86 16.79 -2.38
N THR A 251 -28.53 15.77 -3.18
CA THR A 251 -29.39 14.59 -3.37
C THR A 251 -29.68 13.89 -2.05
N VAL A 252 -28.67 13.64 -1.22
CA VAL A 252 -28.85 12.99 0.09
C VAL A 252 -29.67 13.86 1.04
N SER A 253 -29.43 15.17 1.05
CA SER A 253 -30.21 16.12 1.85
C SER A 253 -31.69 16.13 1.47
N LEU A 254 -32.00 16.08 0.16
CA LEU A 254 -33.38 15.99 -0.34
C LEU A 254 -34.05 14.65 0.03
N CYS A 255 -33.28 13.58 0.18
CA CYS A 255 -33.76 12.28 0.66
C CYS A 255 -33.88 12.20 2.19
N GLY A 256 -33.61 13.28 2.93
CA GLY A 256 -33.69 13.34 4.39
C GLY A 256 -32.45 12.82 5.14
N GLY A 257 -31.35 12.54 4.43
CA GLY A 257 -30.06 12.16 5.02
C GLY A 257 -29.18 13.35 5.39
N LYS A 258 -28.06 13.09 6.06
CA LYS A 258 -27.09 14.15 6.39
C LYS A 258 -26.31 14.56 5.16
N ALA A 259 -26.22 15.86 4.88
CA ALA A 259 -25.47 16.37 3.73
C ALA A 259 -23.98 15.97 3.75
N SER A 260 -23.38 15.77 4.93
CA SER A 260 -21.98 15.31 5.05
C SER A 260 -21.75 13.90 4.51
N GLU A 261 -22.73 13.00 4.67
CA GLU A 261 -22.68 11.65 4.11
C GLU A 261 -22.76 11.71 2.57
N GLY A 262 -23.62 12.58 2.03
CA GLY A 262 -23.71 12.80 0.58
C GLY A 262 -22.44 13.44 0.00
N VAL A 263 -21.82 14.38 0.70
CA VAL A 263 -20.53 14.97 0.31
C VAL A 263 -19.43 13.92 0.30
N PHE A 264 -19.40 13.05 1.31
CA PHE A 264 -18.45 11.93 1.38
C PHE A 264 -18.62 11.01 0.17
N VAL A 265 -19.85 10.55 -0.09
CA VAL A 265 -20.15 9.69 -1.24
C VAL A 265 -19.79 10.37 -2.57
N GLY A 266 -20.14 11.65 -2.73
CA GLY A 266 -19.81 12.43 -3.93
C GLY A 266 -18.31 12.56 -4.16
N ALA A 267 -17.52 12.73 -3.09
CA ALA A 267 -16.08 12.81 -3.21
C ALA A 267 -15.47 11.50 -3.73
N PHE A 268 -15.93 10.34 -3.23
CA PHE A 268 -15.48 9.03 -3.72
C PHE A 268 -15.96 8.74 -5.16
N LEU A 269 -17.21 9.07 -5.49
CA LEU A 269 -17.75 8.87 -6.85
C LEU A 269 -17.07 9.77 -7.90
N SER A 270 -16.55 10.93 -7.48
CA SER A 270 -15.79 11.80 -8.38
C SER A 270 -14.46 11.19 -8.81
N MET A 271 -13.83 10.37 -7.97
CA MET A 271 -12.52 9.80 -8.25
C MET A 271 -12.62 8.79 -9.40
N SER A 272 -11.53 8.63 -10.14
CA SER A 272 -11.44 7.70 -11.27
C SER A 272 -10.19 6.87 -11.14
N SER A 273 -10.22 5.63 -11.63
CA SER A 273 -9.02 4.77 -11.61
C SER A 273 -8.04 5.21 -12.70
N THR A 274 -6.92 5.81 -12.29
CA THR A 274 -5.87 6.27 -13.22
C THR A 274 -5.27 5.11 -14.00
N ALA A 275 -4.96 4.00 -13.32
CA ALA A 275 -4.33 2.83 -13.94
C ALA A 275 -5.16 2.23 -15.08
N VAL A 276 -6.47 2.04 -14.86
CA VAL A 276 -7.36 1.43 -15.87
C VAL A 276 -7.53 2.35 -17.07
N VAL A 277 -7.85 3.63 -16.83
CA VAL A 277 -8.06 4.62 -17.90
C VAL A 277 -6.78 4.84 -18.70
N LEU A 278 -5.63 4.89 -18.02
CA LEU A 278 -4.34 5.03 -18.65
C LEU A 278 -4.08 3.85 -19.59
N LYS A 279 -4.14 2.61 -19.08
CA LYS A 279 -3.86 1.43 -19.90
C LYS A 279 -4.77 1.36 -21.13
N PHE A 280 -6.04 1.75 -20.98
CA PHE A 280 -6.96 1.92 -22.10
C PHE A 280 -6.51 2.99 -23.11
N LEU A 281 -6.10 4.18 -22.66
CA LEU A 281 -5.57 5.23 -23.54
C LEU A 281 -4.28 4.80 -24.26
N MET A 282 -3.41 4.01 -23.61
CA MET A 282 -2.20 3.45 -24.23
C MET A 282 -2.55 2.46 -25.34
N GLU A 283 -3.45 1.51 -25.08
CA GLU A 283 -3.88 0.51 -26.07
C GLU A 283 -4.52 1.17 -27.31
N ARG A 284 -5.12 2.35 -27.13
CA ARG A 284 -5.72 3.15 -28.23
C ARG A 284 -4.74 4.16 -28.86
N ASN A 285 -3.50 4.25 -28.38
CA ASN A 285 -2.52 5.26 -28.79
C ASN A 285 -3.04 6.71 -28.68
N SER A 286 -3.94 6.97 -27.73
CA SER A 286 -4.64 8.27 -27.56
C SER A 286 -4.02 9.17 -26.49
N ILE A 287 -2.94 8.74 -25.84
CA ILE A 287 -2.27 9.49 -24.75
C ILE A 287 -1.84 10.90 -25.19
N SER A 288 -1.28 11.01 -26.40
CA SER A 288 -0.80 12.28 -26.93
C SER A 288 -1.90 13.18 -27.50
N ALA A 289 -3.13 12.66 -27.66
CA ALA A 289 -4.25 13.43 -28.17
C ALA A 289 -4.77 14.43 -27.11
N LEU A 290 -5.40 15.52 -27.55
CA LEU A 290 -5.89 16.58 -26.67
C LEU A 290 -6.80 16.06 -25.54
N HIS A 291 -7.72 15.14 -25.87
CA HIS A 291 -8.60 14.51 -24.88
C HIS A 291 -7.81 13.66 -23.89
N GLY A 292 -6.89 12.82 -24.37
CA GLY A 292 -6.05 11.99 -23.50
C GLY A 292 -5.21 12.83 -22.55
N GLN A 293 -4.64 13.94 -23.03
CA GLN A 293 -3.88 14.87 -22.20
C GLN A 293 -4.73 15.52 -21.10
N VAL A 294 -5.97 15.93 -21.42
CA VAL A 294 -6.89 16.50 -20.43
C VAL A 294 -7.30 15.44 -19.41
N THR A 295 -7.71 14.24 -19.85
CA THR A 295 -8.10 13.12 -18.98
C THR A 295 -6.97 12.74 -18.04
N ILE A 296 -5.75 12.53 -18.57
CA ILE A 296 -4.57 12.19 -17.76
C ILE A 296 -4.27 13.30 -16.75
N GLY A 297 -4.29 14.57 -17.17
CA GLY A 297 -4.07 15.70 -16.28
C GLY A 297 -5.11 15.77 -15.14
N THR A 298 -6.38 15.51 -15.44
CA THR A 298 -7.43 15.44 -14.42
C THR A 298 -7.27 14.25 -13.48
N LEU A 299 -6.85 13.09 -13.99
CA LEU A 299 -6.59 11.89 -13.18
C LEU A 299 -5.44 12.09 -12.19
N ILE A 300 -4.32 12.67 -12.63
CA ILE A 300 -3.19 12.99 -11.75
C ILE A 300 -3.59 13.95 -10.64
N LEU A 301 -4.47 14.92 -10.95
CA LEU A 301 -5.03 15.79 -9.91
C LEU A 301 -5.88 14.99 -8.94
N GLN A 302 -6.80 14.16 -9.45
CA GLN A 302 -7.67 13.34 -8.60
C GLN A 302 -6.85 12.50 -7.63
N ASP A 303 -5.78 11.85 -8.08
CA ASP A 303 -4.88 11.09 -7.22
C ASP A 303 -4.20 11.98 -6.15
N CYS A 304 -3.72 13.17 -6.51
CA CYS A 304 -3.23 14.15 -5.52
C CYS A 304 -4.31 14.55 -4.51
N ALA A 305 -5.56 14.68 -4.97
CA ALA A 305 -6.68 15.10 -4.16
C ALA A 305 -7.18 14.01 -3.21
N VAL A 306 -6.87 12.72 -3.45
CA VAL A 306 -7.22 11.63 -2.52
C VAL A 306 -6.62 11.88 -1.13
N GLY A 307 -5.33 12.26 -1.06
CA GLY A 307 -4.68 12.58 0.21
C GLY A 307 -5.31 13.79 0.92
N LEU A 308 -5.79 14.77 0.15
CA LEU A 308 -6.54 15.92 0.68
C LEU A 308 -7.94 15.50 1.17
N LEU A 309 -8.60 14.59 0.47
CA LEU A 309 -9.90 14.05 0.85
C LEU A 309 -9.81 13.22 2.14
N PHE A 310 -8.76 12.42 2.31
CA PHE A 310 -8.52 11.69 3.55
C PHE A 310 -8.32 12.62 4.75
N ALA A 311 -7.63 13.75 4.54
CA ALA A 311 -7.48 14.77 5.58
C ALA A 311 -8.82 15.42 6.01
N LEU A 312 -9.85 15.37 5.17
CA LEU A 312 -11.19 15.87 5.44
C LEU A 312 -12.13 14.86 6.12
N LEU A 313 -11.81 13.56 6.13
CA LEU A 313 -12.71 12.54 6.68
C LEU A 313 -13.14 12.78 8.14
N PRO A 314 -12.25 13.18 9.07
CA PRO A 314 -12.67 13.45 10.45
C PRO A 314 -13.69 14.59 10.57
N VAL A 315 -13.74 15.49 9.59
CA VAL A 315 -14.66 16.63 9.54
C VAL A 315 -16.02 16.18 9.03
N LEU A 316 -16.02 15.39 7.94
CA LEU A 316 -17.25 14.84 7.38
C LEU A 316 -17.93 13.84 8.33
N GLY A 317 -17.13 13.12 9.13
CA GLY A 317 -17.63 12.23 10.18
C GLY A 317 -18.23 12.94 11.40
N GLY A 318 -18.07 14.27 11.51
CA GLY A 318 -18.56 15.04 12.65
C GLY A 318 -17.71 14.93 13.93
N ASN A 319 -16.57 14.25 13.86
CA ASN A 319 -15.63 14.06 14.98
C ASN A 319 -14.73 15.28 15.22
N SER A 320 -14.67 16.23 14.28
CA SER A 320 -13.83 17.42 14.37
C SER A 320 -14.55 18.65 13.82
N GLY A 321 -14.28 19.81 14.42
CA GLY A 321 -14.84 21.08 13.95
C GLY A 321 -14.26 21.51 12.60
N VAL A 322 -15.00 22.36 11.87
CA VAL A 322 -14.59 22.88 10.54
C VAL A 322 -13.18 23.50 10.59
N LEU A 323 -12.83 24.18 11.68
CA LEU A 323 -11.51 24.79 11.86
C LEU A 323 -10.37 23.76 11.86
N GLN A 324 -10.56 22.62 12.53
CA GLN A 324 -9.59 21.53 12.57
C GLN A 324 -9.47 20.86 11.19
N GLY A 325 -10.58 20.77 10.46
CA GLY A 325 -10.61 20.34 9.07
C GLY A 325 -9.77 21.19 8.13
N VAL A 326 -9.97 22.51 8.20
CA VAL A 326 -9.19 23.46 7.40
C VAL A 326 -7.71 23.37 7.74
N LEU A 327 -7.36 23.20 9.01
CA LEU A 327 -5.97 23.02 9.45
C LEU A 327 -5.35 21.74 8.88
N SER A 328 -6.09 20.63 8.92
CA SER A 328 -5.67 19.33 8.38
C SER A 328 -5.46 19.38 6.87
N MET A 329 -6.41 19.97 6.13
CA MET A 329 -6.26 20.19 4.69
C MET A 329 -5.07 21.08 4.36
N THR A 330 -4.90 22.19 5.09
CA THR A 330 -3.79 23.12 4.85
C THR A 330 -2.45 22.42 5.06
N LYS A 331 -2.34 21.60 6.10
CA LYS A 331 -1.14 20.79 6.34
C LYS A 331 -0.86 19.83 5.19
N SER A 332 -1.87 19.08 4.74
CA SER A 332 -1.72 18.12 3.62
C SER A 332 -1.35 18.83 2.31
N LEU A 333 -1.96 19.99 2.03
CA LEU A 333 -1.63 20.82 0.88
C LEU A 333 -0.18 21.36 0.93
N VAL A 334 0.27 21.83 2.09
CA VAL A 334 1.65 22.31 2.27
C VAL A 334 2.65 21.18 2.06
N VAL A 335 2.38 19.98 2.57
CA VAL A 335 3.23 18.80 2.36
C VAL A 335 3.29 18.45 0.87
N LEU A 336 2.15 18.40 0.18
CA LEU A 336 2.08 18.12 -1.25
C LEU A 336 2.88 19.14 -2.08
N ILE A 337 2.68 20.44 -1.82
CA ILE A 337 3.40 21.51 -2.54
C ILE A 337 4.90 21.43 -2.26
N THR A 338 5.29 21.22 -1.00
CA THR A 338 6.70 21.11 -0.60
C THR A 338 7.37 19.90 -1.24
N PHE A 339 6.68 18.76 -1.31
CA PHE A 339 7.18 17.57 -1.99
C PHE A 339 7.42 17.83 -3.48
N LEU A 340 6.43 18.41 -4.18
CA LEU A 340 6.55 18.70 -5.62
C LEU A 340 7.64 19.74 -5.92
N THR A 341 7.84 20.75 -5.06
CA THR A 341 8.90 21.75 -5.24
C THR A 341 10.28 21.13 -5.03
N ILE A 342 10.46 20.32 -3.99
CA ILE A 342 11.71 19.59 -3.73
C ILE A 342 12.03 18.67 -4.91
N LEU A 343 11.07 17.87 -5.37
CA LEU A 343 11.28 16.99 -6.52
C LEU A 343 11.64 17.76 -7.79
N THR A 344 11.03 18.91 -8.02
CA THR A 344 11.36 19.76 -9.17
C THR A 344 12.82 20.24 -9.12
N ILE A 345 13.30 20.64 -7.94
CA ILE A 345 14.70 21.08 -7.72
C ILE A 345 15.66 19.90 -7.91
N VAL A 346 15.35 18.74 -7.32
CA VAL A 346 16.14 17.50 -7.44
C VAL A 346 16.19 17.04 -8.89
N SER A 347 15.10 17.17 -9.65
CA SER A 347 15.02 16.83 -11.07
C SER A 347 16.05 17.57 -11.91
N TRP A 348 16.26 18.87 -11.64
CA TRP A 348 17.17 19.68 -12.45
C TRP A 348 18.64 19.40 -12.15
N THR A 349 18.97 18.91 -10.95
CA THR A 349 20.36 18.76 -10.49
C THR A 349 20.79 17.29 -10.47
N CYS A 350 20.03 16.43 -9.78
CA CYS A 350 20.43 15.06 -9.48
C CYS A 350 20.16 14.11 -10.65
N VAL A 351 18.98 14.19 -11.27
CA VAL A 351 18.55 13.24 -12.31
C VAL A 351 19.45 13.25 -13.57
N PRO A 352 19.77 14.40 -14.21
CA PRO A 352 20.64 14.39 -15.38
C PRO A 352 22.05 13.92 -15.04
N TRP A 353 22.54 14.19 -13.83
CA TRP A 353 23.84 13.71 -13.37
C TRP A 353 23.84 12.19 -13.14
N PHE A 354 22.83 11.68 -12.43
CA PHE A 354 22.64 10.26 -12.14
C PHE A 354 22.48 9.44 -13.42
N LEU A 355 21.60 9.86 -14.34
CA LEU A 355 21.38 9.13 -15.59
C LEU A 355 22.62 9.14 -16.50
N LYS A 356 23.36 10.27 -16.59
CA LYS A 356 24.62 10.33 -17.35
C LYS A 356 25.70 9.45 -16.72
N LEU A 357 25.80 9.43 -15.40
CA LEU A 357 26.72 8.56 -14.68
C LEU A 357 26.40 7.09 -14.98
N MET A 358 25.12 6.71 -14.92
CA MET A 358 24.70 5.34 -15.23
C MET A 358 25.02 4.97 -16.66
N ILE A 359 24.68 5.79 -17.65
CA ILE A 359 25.01 5.49 -19.05
C ILE A 359 26.52 5.36 -19.26
N SER A 360 27.32 6.23 -18.65
CA SER A 360 28.78 6.17 -18.71
C SER A 360 29.34 4.87 -18.13
N LEU A 361 28.78 4.39 -17.02
CA LEU A 361 29.15 3.12 -16.40
C LEU A 361 28.55 1.90 -17.11
N SER A 362 27.42 2.10 -17.79
CA SER A 362 26.58 1.08 -18.42
C SER A 362 26.91 0.84 -19.89
N SER A 363 28.02 1.41 -20.39
CA SER A 363 28.49 1.35 -21.80
C SER A 363 28.65 -0.07 -22.38
N GLN A 364 28.38 -1.14 -21.61
CA GLN A 364 28.37 -2.53 -22.06
C GLN A 364 27.07 -3.33 -21.80
N THR A 365 26.11 -2.88 -20.97
CA THR A 365 24.91 -3.69 -20.63
C THR A 365 23.67 -2.85 -20.33
N ASN A 366 22.56 -3.03 -21.04
CA ASN A 366 21.28 -2.32 -20.80
C ASN A 366 20.64 -2.65 -19.43
N GLU A 367 20.99 -3.78 -18.83
CA GLU A 367 20.41 -4.31 -17.59
C GLU A 367 20.64 -3.38 -16.38
N LEU A 368 21.85 -2.83 -16.25
CA LEU A 368 22.19 -1.94 -15.14
C LEU A 368 21.40 -0.64 -15.18
N TYR A 369 21.22 -0.08 -16.39
CA TYR A 369 20.42 1.12 -16.60
C TYR A 369 18.94 0.88 -16.28
N GLN A 370 18.37 -0.24 -16.73
CA GLN A 370 17.00 -0.63 -16.43
C GLN A 370 16.78 -0.79 -14.92
N LEU A 371 17.66 -1.53 -14.24
CA LEU A 371 17.59 -1.74 -12.79
C LEU A 371 17.64 -0.42 -12.03
N ALA A 372 18.51 0.49 -12.45
CA ALA A 372 18.70 1.74 -11.73
C ALA A 372 17.60 2.78 -12.02
N SER A 373 16.97 2.74 -13.20
CA SER A 373 15.74 3.49 -13.47
C SER A 373 14.57 3.00 -12.59
N VAL A 374 14.41 1.67 -12.47
CA VAL A 374 13.44 1.05 -11.57
C VAL A 374 13.73 1.42 -10.11
N ALA A 375 14.98 1.32 -9.67
CA ALA A 375 15.37 1.69 -8.31
C ALA A 375 15.09 3.17 -8.01
N PHE A 376 15.38 4.07 -8.95
CA PHE A 376 15.05 5.48 -8.82
C PHE A 376 13.53 5.71 -8.69
N CYS A 377 12.72 5.05 -9.54
CA CYS A 377 11.27 5.09 -9.44
C CYS A 377 10.78 4.66 -8.07
N LEU A 378 11.24 3.51 -7.57
CA LEU A 378 10.84 2.96 -6.28
C LEU A 378 11.29 3.85 -5.10
N LEU A 379 12.48 4.44 -5.16
CA LEU A 379 12.99 5.33 -4.12
C LEU A 379 12.15 6.61 -4.02
N VAL A 380 11.79 7.22 -5.15
CA VAL A 380 10.92 8.40 -5.18
C VAL A 380 9.50 8.06 -4.73
N ALA A 381 8.96 6.91 -5.15
CA ALA A 381 7.66 6.42 -4.69
C ALA A 381 7.65 6.23 -3.16
N TRP A 382 8.67 5.56 -2.62
CA TRP A 382 8.82 5.34 -1.18
C TRP A 382 8.98 6.65 -0.39
N CYS A 383 9.72 7.63 -0.94
CA CYS A 383 9.82 8.97 -0.35
C CYS A 383 8.45 9.66 -0.28
N SER A 384 7.62 9.50 -1.32
CA SER A 384 6.25 10.02 -1.36
C SER A 384 5.36 9.40 -0.28
N ASP A 385 5.39 8.08 -0.16
CA ASP A 385 4.64 7.32 0.86
C ASP A 385 5.03 7.74 2.28
N LYS A 386 6.33 7.92 2.57
CA LYS A 386 6.81 8.41 3.87
C LYS A 386 6.32 9.80 4.24
N LEU A 387 5.97 10.63 3.25
CA LEU A 387 5.38 11.95 3.47
C LEU A 387 3.85 11.90 3.63
N GLY A 388 3.23 10.72 3.58
CA GLY A 388 1.79 10.53 3.63
C GLY A 388 1.08 10.87 2.32
N LEU A 389 1.84 10.87 1.20
CA LEU A 389 1.30 10.95 -0.15
C LEU A 389 1.18 9.53 -0.74
N SER A 390 0.63 9.43 -1.95
CA SER A 390 0.44 8.12 -2.59
C SER A 390 1.70 7.64 -3.34
N LEU A 391 1.92 6.33 -3.37
CA LEU A 391 3.01 5.70 -4.14
C LEU A 391 2.90 6.02 -5.64
N GLU A 392 1.65 6.15 -6.10
CA GLU A 392 1.25 6.55 -7.44
C GLU A 392 1.79 7.93 -7.83
N LEU A 393 1.63 8.90 -6.93
CA LEU A 393 2.10 10.26 -7.18
C LEU A 393 3.63 10.32 -7.27
N GLY A 394 4.33 9.64 -6.35
CA GLY A 394 5.79 9.58 -6.36
C GLY A 394 6.35 8.89 -7.61
N SER A 395 5.77 7.77 -8.02
CA SER A 395 6.18 7.05 -9.23
C SER A 395 5.91 7.85 -10.51
N PHE A 396 4.75 8.50 -10.62
CA PHE A 396 4.48 9.43 -11.71
C PHE A 396 5.48 10.59 -11.74
N ALA A 397 5.75 11.21 -10.59
CA ALA A 397 6.70 12.31 -10.49
C ALA A 397 8.12 11.87 -10.89
N ALA A 398 8.56 10.68 -10.48
CA ALA A 398 9.84 10.11 -10.90
C ALA A 398 9.95 9.99 -12.42
N GLY A 399 8.87 9.55 -13.07
CA GLY A 399 8.80 9.45 -14.53
C GLY A 399 8.91 10.82 -15.19
N VAL A 400 8.17 11.80 -14.67
CA VAL A 400 8.24 13.19 -15.17
C VAL A 400 9.65 13.75 -15.02
N MET A 401 10.35 13.48 -13.91
CA MET A 401 11.72 13.93 -13.71
C MET A 401 12.65 13.42 -14.80
N ILE A 402 12.60 12.12 -15.11
CA ILE A 402 13.42 11.52 -16.17
C ILE A 402 12.97 11.99 -17.57
N SER A 403 11.67 12.18 -17.80
CA SER A 403 11.11 12.65 -19.08
C SER A 403 11.65 14.01 -19.54
N THR A 404 12.12 14.84 -18.59
CA THR A 404 12.71 16.15 -18.89
C THR A 404 14.11 16.08 -19.45
N THR A 405 14.76 14.91 -19.39
CA THR A 405 16.08 14.64 -19.96
C THR A 405 15.97 14.03 -21.35
N ASP A 406 17.04 14.14 -22.14
CA ASP A 406 17.11 13.52 -23.49
C ASP A 406 17.01 11.98 -23.47
N LEU A 407 17.01 11.37 -22.29
CA LEU A 407 17.03 9.93 -22.06
C LEU A 407 15.63 9.35 -21.74
N GLY A 408 14.59 10.19 -21.71
CA GLY A 408 13.23 9.76 -21.35
C GLY A 408 12.70 8.62 -22.24
N GLN A 409 12.86 8.74 -23.56
CA GLN A 409 12.42 7.70 -24.51
C GLN A 409 13.19 6.38 -24.33
N HIS A 410 14.52 6.45 -24.20
CA HIS A 410 15.34 5.27 -23.94
C HIS A 410 14.95 4.59 -22.61
N THR A 411 14.62 5.38 -21.58
CA THR A 411 14.13 4.83 -20.31
C THR A 411 12.80 4.12 -20.48
N LEU A 412 11.88 4.71 -21.25
CA LEU A 412 10.55 4.15 -21.48
C LEU A 412 10.62 2.77 -22.15
N GLU A 413 11.46 2.62 -23.18
CA GLU A 413 11.68 1.34 -23.88
C GLU A 413 12.18 0.24 -22.93
N GLN A 414 13.06 0.58 -21.98
CA GLN A 414 13.60 -0.38 -21.01
C GLN A 414 12.58 -0.76 -19.93
N VAL A 415 11.69 0.17 -19.55
CA VAL A 415 10.72 -0.04 -18.46
C VAL A 415 9.41 -0.66 -18.97
N GLU A 416 9.11 -0.50 -20.26
CA GLU A 416 7.88 -0.98 -20.90
C GLU A 416 7.58 -2.49 -20.66
N PRO A 417 8.54 -3.43 -20.76
CA PRO A 417 8.28 -4.84 -20.45
C PRO A 417 7.87 -5.08 -19.00
N ILE A 418 8.57 -4.43 -18.06
CA ILE A 418 8.29 -4.51 -16.61
C ILE A 418 6.89 -3.97 -16.34
N ARG A 419 6.61 -2.77 -16.86
CA ARG A 419 5.30 -2.13 -16.79
C ARG A 419 4.19 -3.04 -17.29
N ASN A 420 4.33 -3.60 -18.50
CA ASN A 420 3.27 -4.39 -19.11
C ASN A 420 2.98 -5.67 -18.31
N PHE A 421 4.01 -6.33 -17.79
CA PHE A 421 3.87 -7.50 -16.93
C PHE A 421 3.14 -7.18 -15.63
N PHE A 422 3.64 -6.21 -14.86
CA PHE A 422 3.03 -5.87 -13.58
C PHE A 422 1.66 -5.20 -13.71
N ALA A 423 1.40 -4.46 -14.80
CA ALA A 423 0.06 -3.92 -15.06
C ALA A 423 -0.98 -5.04 -15.26
N ALA A 424 -0.62 -6.13 -15.97
CA ALA A 424 -1.51 -7.28 -16.12
C ALA A 424 -1.80 -7.94 -14.76
N LEU A 425 -0.78 -8.10 -13.91
CA LEU A 425 -0.93 -8.59 -12.54
C LEU A 425 -1.83 -7.69 -11.70
N PHE A 426 -1.64 -6.38 -11.75
CA PHE A 426 -2.48 -5.41 -11.04
C PHE A 426 -3.95 -5.50 -11.43
N LEU A 427 -4.23 -5.55 -12.73
CA LEU A 427 -5.60 -5.62 -13.24
C LEU A 427 -6.26 -6.95 -12.92
N ALA A 428 -5.52 -8.06 -13.01
CA ALA A 428 -6.02 -9.36 -12.57
C ALA A 428 -6.28 -9.38 -11.06
N SER A 429 -5.40 -8.78 -10.24
CA SER A 429 -5.57 -8.67 -8.79
C SER A 429 -6.82 -7.87 -8.40
N ILE A 430 -7.09 -6.73 -9.04
CA ILE A 430 -8.37 -6.01 -8.85
C ILE A 430 -9.55 -6.90 -9.20
N GLY A 431 -9.44 -7.68 -10.28
CA GLY A 431 -10.46 -8.65 -10.67
C GLY A 431 -10.77 -9.64 -9.54
N MET A 432 -9.76 -10.16 -8.86
CA MET A 432 -9.94 -11.15 -7.78
C MET A 432 -10.74 -10.62 -6.59
N LEU A 433 -10.67 -9.31 -6.31
CA LEU A 433 -11.45 -8.67 -5.25
C LEU A 433 -12.96 -8.65 -5.57
N SER A 434 -13.34 -8.83 -6.83
CA SER A 434 -14.74 -8.84 -7.26
C SER A 434 -15.42 -10.17 -6.96
N ASN A 435 -16.52 -10.12 -6.20
CA ASN A 435 -17.34 -11.29 -5.92
C ASN A 435 -18.37 -11.54 -7.05
N VAL A 436 -18.12 -12.55 -7.88
CA VAL A 436 -18.98 -12.89 -9.03
C VAL A 436 -20.39 -13.27 -8.59
N HIS A 437 -20.52 -13.99 -7.47
CA HIS A 437 -21.82 -14.40 -6.94
C HIS A 437 -22.67 -13.19 -6.52
N PHE A 438 -22.06 -12.21 -5.85
CA PHE A 438 -22.72 -10.96 -5.51
C PHE A 438 -23.14 -10.17 -6.75
N LEU A 439 -22.27 -10.09 -7.77
CA LEU A 439 -22.58 -9.43 -9.04
C LEU A 439 -23.80 -10.04 -9.75
N TRP A 440 -23.92 -11.38 -9.72
CA TRP A 440 -25.02 -12.07 -10.39
C TRP A 440 -26.35 -11.88 -9.66
N ASN A 441 -26.34 -11.92 -8.32
CA ASN A 441 -27.55 -11.78 -7.51
C ASN A 441 -28.14 -10.36 -7.52
N HIS A 442 -27.30 -9.34 -7.73
CA HIS A 442 -27.70 -7.93 -7.69
C HIS A 442 -27.47 -7.21 -9.02
N VAL A 443 -27.55 -7.94 -10.13
CA VAL A 443 -27.23 -7.42 -11.46
C VAL A 443 -28.11 -6.23 -11.84
N ASP A 444 -29.37 -6.21 -11.39
CA ASP A 444 -30.35 -5.15 -11.61
C ASP A 444 -29.93 -3.84 -10.93
N ILE A 445 -29.58 -3.90 -9.64
CA ILE A 445 -29.14 -2.74 -8.85
C ILE A 445 -27.78 -2.25 -9.35
N LEU A 446 -26.85 -3.17 -9.62
CA LEU A 446 -25.51 -2.84 -10.13
C LEU A 446 -25.58 -2.20 -11.51
N LEU A 447 -26.39 -2.74 -12.42
CA LEU A 447 -26.55 -2.17 -13.76
C LEU A 447 -27.18 -0.78 -13.69
N ALA A 448 -28.20 -0.58 -12.84
CA ALA A 448 -28.79 0.73 -12.62
C ALA A 448 -27.76 1.73 -12.05
N ALA A 449 -26.95 1.31 -11.08
CA ALA A 449 -25.89 2.14 -10.49
C ALA A 449 -24.80 2.49 -11.52
N VAL A 450 -24.35 1.52 -12.33
CA VAL A 450 -23.36 1.75 -13.39
C VAL A 450 -23.89 2.73 -14.42
N ILE A 451 -25.12 2.56 -14.91
CA ILE A 451 -25.74 3.47 -15.87
C ILE A 451 -25.84 4.88 -15.27
N LEU A 452 -26.30 4.98 -14.02
CA LEU A 452 -26.41 6.25 -13.31
C LEU A 452 -25.06 6.96 -13.18
N VAL A 453 -24.02 6.25 -12.75
CA VAL A 453 -22.66 6.79 -12.59
C VAL A 453 -22.10 7.22 -13.95
N ILE A 454 -22.27 6.41 -15.00
CA ILE A 454 -21.83 6.78 -16.36
C ILE A 454 -22.52 8.07 -16.80
N ILE A 455 -23.85 8.16 -16.71
CA ILE A 455 -24.60 9.34 -17.15
C ILE A 455 -24.19 10.58 -16.37
N ILE A 456 -24.19 10.52 -15.03
CA ILE A 456 -23.87 11.66 -14.18
C ILE A 456 -22.42 12.10 -14.41
N LYS A 457 -21.47 11.15 -14.45
CA LYS A 457 -20.05 11.45 -14.61
C LYS A 457 -19.74 12.03 -15.98
N THR A 458 -20.27 11.44 -17.05
CA THR A 458 -20.13 12.02 -18.38
C THR A 458 -20.77 13.39 -18.45
N MET A 459 -21.94 13.61 -17.85
CA MET A 459 -22.59 14.93 -17.85
C MET A 459 -21.75 16.00 -17.10
N VAL A 460 -21.27 15.68 -15.90
CA VAL A 460 -20.48 16.62 -15.07
C VAL A 460 -19.12 16.90 -15.73
N VAL A 461 -18.40 15.86 -16.15
CA VAL A 461 -17.09 16.00 -16.81
C VAL A 461 -17.23 16.79 -18.11
N ALA A 462 -18.22 16.46 -18.94
CA ALA A 462 -18.46 17.18 -20.18
C ALA A 462 -18.89 18.64 -19.94
N ALA A 463 -19.74 18.92 -18.95
CA ALA A 463 -20.10 20.30 -18.61
C ALA A 463 -18.88 21.12 -18.20
N VAL A 464 -17.99 20.55 -17.38
CA VAL A 464 -16.76 21.22 -16.95
C VAL A 464 -15.83 21.47 -18.13
N VAL A 465 -15.50 20.45 -18.91
CA VAL A 465 -14.55 20.57 -20.05
C VAL A 465 -15.08 21.54 -21.11
N LYS A 466 -16.39 21.52 -21.39
CA LYS A 466 -17.04 22.49 -22.28
C LYS A 466 -16.98 23.92 -21.73
N GLY A 467 -17.08 24.09 -20.41
CA GLY A 467 -16.89 25.39 -19.73
C GLY A 467 -15.51 26.02 -20.01
N PHE A 468 -14.49 25.20 -20.21
CA PHE A 468 -13.15 25.65 -20.64
C PHE A 468 -13.02 25.85 -22.17
N ARG A 469 -14.14 25.91 -22.90
CA ARG A 469 -14.23 26.19 -24.35
C ARG A 469 -13.65 25.11 -25.27
N TYR A 470 -13.58 23.86 -24.81
CA TYR A 470 -13.22 22.72 -25.67
C TYR A 470 -14.41 22.29 -26.55
N SER A 471 -14.11 21.64 -27.68
CA SER A 471 -15.13 21.12 -28.60
C SER A 471 -16.02 20.07 -27.93
N ASN A 472 -17.30 20.01 -28.29
CA ASN A 472 -18.25 19.02 -27.76
C ASN A 472 -17.75 17.57 -27.94
N LYS A 473 -17.04 17.28 -29.05
CA LYS A 473 -16.48 15.94 -29.30
C LYS A 473 -15.39 15.59 -28.29
N THR A 474 -14.48 16.52 -28.01
CA THR A 474 -13.44 16.34 -26.99
C THR A 474 -14.07 16.20 -25.62
N SER A 475 -15.09 17.00 -25.33
CA SER A 475 -15.73 17.07 -24.02
C SER A 475 -16.49 15.81 -23.61
N ILE A 476 -17.02 15.05 -24.58
CA ILE A 476 -17.73 13.78 -24.33
C ILE A 476 -16.72 12.61 -24.22
N LEU A 477 -15.56 12.76 -24.87
CA LEU A 477 -14.55 11.72 -24.95
C LEU A 477 -13.55 11.76 -23.79
N VAL A 478 -13.38 12.93 -23.17
CA VAL A 478 -12.79 13.11 -21.83
C VAL A 478 -13.80 12.64 -20.79
#